data_AF-Q01VS5-F1
#
_entry.id   AF-Q01VS5-F1
#
_cell.length_a   1.000
_cell.length_b   1.000
_cell.length_c   1.000
_cell.angle_alpha   90.00
_cell.angle_beta   90.00
_cell.angle_gamma   90.00
#
_symmetry.space_group_name_H-M   'P 1'
#
loop_
_entity.id
_entity.type
_entity.pdbx_description
1 polymer ?
#
loop_
_entity_poly.entity_id
_entity_poly.type
_entity_poly.pdbx_seq_one_letter_code
_entity_poly.pdbx_strand_id
1 'polypeptide(L)'
;MANEPNKVTLLDQSGNPLFSVAESHHESLNNKGSEKTRSIRIEGPVNCVVTCFDDQEFRMGQNSVQITKIVGGPVVVPIAQNFVQGQQKNGVFMGTTSTYKWQFNKAIEQKWWNTLVTGGWEAVKAWLTSEKVYDYVSLGGGVDGYVSKLNGSTSDNNHVDNLSSIKFGI
;
A
#
# COMPACT_ATOMS: atom_id res chain seq x y z
N MET A 1 9.26 1.15 19.46
CA MET A 1 9.44 2.42 18.71
C MET A 1 9.33 2.07 17.25
N ALA A 2 8.29 2.53 16.57
CA ALA A 2 8.08 2.21 15.16
C ALA A 2 9.20 2.83 14.34
N ASN A 3 9.84 2.05 13.47
CA ASN A 3 10.79 2.58 12.50
C ASN A 3 9.98 3.41 11.50
N GLU A 4 9.75 4.68 11.78
CA GLU A 4 9.12 5.58 10.82
C GLU A 4 10.14 5.97 9.74
N PRO A 5 9.72 6.19 8.51
CA PRO A 5 10.56 6.81 7.50
C PRO A 5 10.87 8.27 7.91
N ASN A 6 12.03 8.77 7.48
CA ASN A 6 12.41 10.17 7.70
C ASN A 6 11.74 11.09 6.69
N LYS A 7 11.50 10.58 5.47
CA LYS A 7 10.93 11.35 4.36
C LYS A 7 10.34 10.43 3.30
N VAL A 8 9.20 10.84 2.75
CA VAL A 8 8.62 10.25 1.56
C VAL A 8 8.49 11.33 0.49
N THR A 9 9.03 11.07 -0.71
CA THR A 9 8.96 11.97 -1.85
C THR A 9 8.07 11.37 -2.94
N LEU A 10 7.10 12.13 -3.43
CA LEU A 10 6.25 11.75 -4.55
C LEU A 10 7.03 12.01 -5.85
N LEU A 11 7.03 11.05 -6.78
CA LEU A 11 7.75 11.12 -8.05
C LEU A 11 6.79 10.96 -9.23
N ASP A 12 7.02 11.73 -10.29
CA ASP A 12 6.31 11.59 -11.56
C ASP A 12 6.80 10.37 -12.39
N GLN A 13 6.27 10.20 -13.61
CA GLN A 13 6.66 9.12 -14.53
C GLN A 13 8.14 9.17 -14.96
N SER A 14 8.74 10.36 -14.96
CA SER A 14 10.15 10.57 -15.29
C SER A 14 11.07 10.44 -14.07
N GLY A 15 10.51 10.19 -12.88
CA GLY A 15 11.25 10.10 -11.62
C GLY A 15 11.58 11.46 -11.00
N ASN A 16 10.98 12.55 -11.49
CA ASN A 16 11.19 13.88 -10.92
C ASN A 16 10.38 14.06 -9.63
N PRO A 17 10.94 14.73 -8.61
CA PRO A 17 10.21 15.06 -7.39
C PRO A 17 9.03 16.02 -7.65
N LEU A 18 7.85 15.66 -7.14
CA LEU A 18 6.65 16.50 -7.16
C LEU A 18 6.42 17.18 -5.80
N PHE A 19 6.49 16.40 -4.73
CA PHE A 19 6.23 16.85 -3.37
C PHE A 19 6.94 15.94 -2.36
N SER A 20 7.11 16.39 -1.13
CA SER A 20 7.70 15.56 -0.06
C SER A 20 7.03 15.81 1.28
N VAL A 21 6.91 14.74 2.06
CA VAL A 21 6.44 14.77 3.45
C VAL A 21 7.51 14.17 4.36
N ALA A 22 7.64 14.71 5.56
CA ALA A 22 8.55 14.22 6.60
C ALA A 22 7.81 13.58 7.78
N GLU A 23 6.49 13.51 7.70
CA GLU A 23 5.58 12.91 8.68
C GLU A 23 4.32 12.41 7.96
N SER A 24 3.43 11.75 8.69
CA SER A 24 2.12 11.35 8.18
C SER A 24 1.36 12.57 7.63
N HIS A 25 0.78 12.42 6.44
CA HIS A 25 -0.01 13.44 5.77
C HIS A 25 -1.42 12.91 5.52
N HIS A 26 -2.33 13.28 6.41
CA HIS A 26 -3.71 12.79 6.45
C HIS A 26 -4.62 13.47 5.40
N GLU A 27 -4.32 14.73 5.07
CA GLU A 27 -5.09 15.51 4.10
C GLU A 27 -4.81 15.09 2.66
N SER A 28 -5.76 15.37 1.76
CA SER A 28 -5.64 15.05 0.33
C SER A 28 -4.44 15.77 -0.31
N LEU A 29 -3.59 14.99 -0.98
CA LEU A 29 -2.43 15.44 -1.75
C LEU A 29 -2.78 15.82 -3.21
N ASN A 30 -4.06 15.87 -3.59
CA ASN A 30 -4.51 16.22 -4.95
C ASN A 30 -3.90 17.54 -5.44
N ASN A 31 -3.97 18.59 -4.61
CA ASN A 31 -3.40 19.90 -4.94
C ASN A 31 -1.86 19.95 -4.83
N LYS A 32 -1.20 18.83 -4.51
CA LYS A 32 0.26 18.67 -4.39
C LYS A 32 0.84 17.79 -5.51
N GLY A 33 0.06 17.51 -6.55
CA GLY A 33 0.48 16.73 -7.72
C GLY A 33 0.34 15.21 -7.56
N SER A 34 -0.47 14.73 -6.61
CA SER A 34 -0.71 13.29 -6.43
C SER A 34 -1.20 12.59 -7.71
N GLU A 35 -2.04 13.27 -8.50
CA GLU A 35 -2.59 12.80 -9.78
C GLU A 35 -1.50 12.43 -10.81
N LYS A 36 -0.32 13.05 -10.69
CA LYS A 36 0.85 12.81 -11.54
C LYS A 36 1.83 11.82 -10.91
N THR A 37 1.60 11.43 -9.67
CA THR A 37 2.50 10.52 -8.95
C THR A 37 2.42 9.14 -9.56
N ARG A 38 3.59 8.55 -9.81
CA ARG A 38 3.73 7.17 -10.31
C ARG A 38 4.50 6.30 -9.34
N SER A 39 5.47 6.90 -8.66
CA SER A 39 6.30 6.24 -7.66
C SER A 39 6.48 7.11 -6.42
N ILE A 40 6.89 6.49 -5.33
CA ILE A 40 7.36 7.17 -4.13
C ILE A 40 8.82 6.82 -3.86
N ARG A 41 9.59 7.76 -3.32
CA ARG A 41 10.91 7.50 -2.75
C ARG A 41 10.84 7.56 -1.24
N ILE A 42 11.23 6.48 -0.58
CA ILE A 42 11.22 6.33 0.88
C ILE A 42 12.65 6.44 1.39
N GLU A 43 12.89 7.42 2.25
CA GLU A 43 14.14 7.66 2.96
C GLU A 43 13.91 7.41 4.45
N GLY A 44 14.78 6.62 5.10
CA GLY A 44 14.60 6.22 6.50
C GLY A 44 15.35 4.95 6.86
N PRO A 45 15.25 4.47 8.11
CA PRO A 45 15.92 3.26 8.57
C PRO A 45 15.41 1.98 7.87
N VAL A 46 16.14 0.89 8.03
CA VAL A 46 15.67 -0.46 7.64
C VAL A 46 14.42 -0.81 8.47
N ASN A 47 13.47 -1.53 7.87
CA ASN A 47 12.17 -1.91 8.41
C ASN A 47 11.21 -0.73 8.63
N CYS A 48 11.45 0.42 7.99
CA CYS A 48 10.49 1.50 8.07
C CYS A 48 9.23 1.23 7.23
N VAL A 49 8.09 1.70 7.73
CA VAL A 49 6.78 1.42 7.14
C VAL A 49 6.11 2.71 6.66
N VAL A 50 5.64 2.66 5.41
CA VAL A 50 4.81 3.70 4.79
C VAL A 50 3.53 3.05 4.30
N THR A 51 2.38 3.65 4.57
CA THR A 51 1.12 3.28 3.91
C THR A 51 0.67 4.41 3.01
N CYS A 52 0.39 4.09 1.76
CA CYS A 52 -0.08 4.99 0.71
C CYS A 52 -1.54 4.68 0.38
N PHE A 53 -2.37 5.71 0.32
CA PHE A 53 -3.81 5.58 0.09
C PHE A 53 -4.24 6.27 -1.20
N ASP A 54 -5.20 5.66 -1.89
CA ASP A 54 -5.76 6.14 -3.15
C ASP A 54 -6.76 7.30 -2.99
N ASP A 55 -7.29 7.50 -1.78
CA ASP A 55 -8.07 8.68 -1.41
C ASP A 55 -7.65 9.13 -0.01
N GLN A 56 -8.36 10.12 0.56
CA GLN A 56 -8.21 10.51 1.95
C GLN A 56 -8.23 9.28 2.85
N GLU A 57 -7.40 9.34 3.90
CA GLU A 57 -7.36 8.30 4.91
C GLU A 57 -8.81 8.05 5.38
N PHE A 58 -9.20 6.77 5.48
CA PHE A 58 -10.50 6.32 5.98
C PHE A 58 -11.71 6.35 5.04
N ARG A 59 -11.56 6.49 3.71
CA ARG A 59 -12.69 6.24 2.78
C ARG A 59 -12.82 4.75 2.43
N MET A 60 -14.01 4.21 2.69
CA MET A 60 -14.38 2.82 2.39
C MET A 60 -14.21 2.47 0.91
N GLY A 61 -13.74 1.25 0.62
CA GLY A 61 -13.78 0.68 -0.74
C GLY A 61 -12.64 1.11 -1.66
N GLN A 62 -11.64 1.85 -1.15
CA GLN A 62 -10.48 2.29 -1.93
C GLN A 62 -9.24 1.44 -1.66
N ASN A 63 -8.28 1.54 -2.59
CA ASN A 63 -7.04 0.81 -2.51
C ASN A 63 -6.04 1.45 -1.56
N SER A 64 -5.20 0.64 -0.95
CA SER A 64 -3.98 1.13 -0.28
C SER A 64 -2.83 0.17 -0.48
N VAL A 65 -1.63 0.70 -0.35
CA VAL A 65 -0.41 -0.09 -0.35
C VAL A 65 0.45 0.25 0.86
N GLN A 66 0.73 -0.74 1.69
CA GLN A 66 1.71 -0.64 2.76
C GLN A 66 3.05 -1.18 2.26
N ILE A 67 4.11 -0.42 2.48
CA ILE A 67 5.47 -0.73 2.05
C ILE A 67 6.35 -0.80 3.30
N THR A 68 7.09 -1.90 3.43
CA THR A 68 8.15 -2.05 4.43
C THR A 68 9.51 -2.08 3.74
N LYS A 69 10.33 -1.06 3.99
CA LYS A 69 11.70 -0.97 3.46
C LYS A 69 12.60 -2.01 4.13
N ILE A 70 13.37 -2.80 3.38
CA ILE A 70 14.26 -3.84 3.96
C ILE A 70 15.75 -3.64 3.69
N VAL A 71 16.12 -2.54 3.03
CA VAL A 71 17.52 -2.17 2.73
C VAL A 71 17.91 -0.84 3.40
N GLY A 72 19.21 -0.56 3.50
CA GLY A 72 19.72 0.65 4.16
C GLY A 72 19.53 1.95 3.37
N GLY A 73 19.79 1.93 2.06
CA GLY A 73 19.66 3.11 1.18
C GLY A 73 18.20 3.46 0.81
N PRO A 74 17.94 4.63 0.21
CA PRO A 74 16.60 5.01 -0.26
C PRO A 74 15.99 3.98 -1.21
N VAL A 75 14.68 3.80 -1.15
CA VAL A 75 13.94 2.87 -2.02
C VAL A 75 12.92 3.65 -2.84
N VAL A 76 12.88 3.39 -4.16
CA VAL A 76 11.82 3.87 -5.04
C VAL A 76 10.81 2.75 -5.25
N VAL A 77 9.55 3.02 -4.97
CA VAL A 77 8.45 2.06 -5.13
C VAL A 77 7.42 2.60 -6.11
N PRO A 78 7.16 1.94 -7.24
CA PRO A 78 6.05 2.27 -8.11
C PRO A 78 4.72 1.89 -7.42
N ILE A 79 3.83 2.87 -7.27
CA ILE A 79 2.53 2.71 -6.59
C ILE A 79 1.34 2.80 -7.54
N ALA A 80 1.51 3.47 -8.68
CA ALA A 80 0.52 3.57 -9.75
C ALA A 80 0.71 2.48 -10.82
N GLN A 81 1.06 1.28 -10.38
CA GLN A 81 1.12 0.09 -11.23
C GLN A 81 0.38 -1.05 -10.56
N ASN A 82 -0.18 -1.96 -11.35
CA ASN A 82 -0.86 -3.12 -10.81
C ASN A 82 0.11 -3.97 -9.98
N PHE A 83 -0.14 -4.08 -8.68
CA PHE A 83 0.62 -4.95 -7.76
C PHE A 83 0.30 -6.43 -8.00
N VAL A 84 -0.86 -6.70 -8.60
CA VAL A 84 -1.35 -8.03 -8.93
C VAL A 84 -1.93 -8.05 -10.35
N GLN A 85 -1.61 -9.10 -11.11
CA GLN A 85 -2.03 -9.25 -12.51
C GLN A 85 -3.48 -9.71 -12.63
N GLY A 86 -4.15 -9.35 -13.73
CA GLY A 86 -5.54 -9.73 -14.00
C GLY A 86 -6.57 -8.98 -13.15
N GLN A 87 -7.86 -9.23 -13.37
CA GLN A 87 -8.91 -8.67 -12.53
C GLN A 87 -8.94 -9.42 -11.20
N GLN A 88 -8.86 -8.68 -10.10
CA GLN A 88 -8.87 -9.26 -8.75
C GLN A 88 -10.13 -8.87 -8.00
N LYS A 89 -10.62 -9.75 -7.13
CA LYS A 89 -11.66 -9.44 -6.13
C LYS A 89 -11.03 -8.69 -4.94
N ASN A 90 -11.87 -8.11 -4.08
CA ASN A 90 -11.43 -7.43 -2.87
C ASN A 90 -10.60 -8.38 -1.98
N GLY A 91 -9.53 -7.87 -1.38
CA GLY A 91 -8.58 -8.72 -0.68
C GLY A 91 -7.29 -8.03 -0.29
N VAL A 92 -6.46 -8.77 0.42
CA VAL A 92 -5.11 -8.35 0.80
C VAL A 92 -4.13 -9.22 0.02
N PHE A 93 -3.27 -8.56 -0.75
CA PHE A 93 -2.25 -9.19 -1.58
C PHE A 93 -0.90 -8.75 -1.09
N MET A 94 0.08 -9.64 -1.19
CA MET A 94 1.34 -9.44 -0.52
C MET A 94 2.50 -9.95 -1.37
N GLY A 95 3.63 -9.26 -1.31
CA GLY A 95 4.82 -9.70 -2.01
C GLY A 95 6.08 -9.02 -1.53
N THR A 96 7.21 -9.53 -2.02
CA THR A 96 8.54 -9.09 -1.62
C THR A 96 9.38 -8.84 -2.86
N THR A 97 10.20 -7.80 -2.79
CA THR A 97 11.27 -7.51 -3.75
C THR A 97 12.62 -7.60 -3.04
N SER A 98 13.71 -7.36 -3.76
CA SER A 98 15.04 -7.27 -3.14
C SER A 98 15.22 -6.07 -2.21
N THR A 99 14.34 -5.06 -2.26
CA THR A 99 14.50 -3.79 -1.53
C THR A 99 13.34 -3.43 -0.60
N TYR A 100 12.16 -4.01 -0.80
CA TYR A 100 10.99 -3.78 0.06
C TYR A 100 10.01 -4.96 0.06
N LYS A 101 9.19 -5.05 1.11
CA LYS A 101 7.97 -5.85 1.14
C LYS A 101 6.77 -4.94 0.89
N TRP A 102 5.72 -5.47 0.29
CA TRP A 102 4.49 -4.74 0.02
C TRP A 102 3.25 -5.54 0.42
N GLN A 103 2.23 -4.83 0.88
CA GLN A 103 0.89 -5.32 1.13
C GLN A 103 -0.10 -4.39 0.43
N PHE A 104 -0.75 -4.88 -0.62
CA PHE A 104 -1.80 -4.19 -1.34
C PHE A 104 -3.17 -4.60 -0.78
N ASN A 105 -3.89 -3.63 -0.21
CA ASN A 105 -5.23 -3.81 0.31
C ASN A 105 -6.23 -3.30 -0.74
N LYS A 106 -6.90 -4.22 -1.44
CA LYS A 106 -7.90 -3.89 -2.45
C LYS A 106 -9.27 -3.76 -1.82
N ALA A 107 -9.83 -2.54 -1.82
CA ALA A 107 -11.21 -2.23 -1.44
C ALA A 107 -11.68 -2.95 -0.15
N ILE A 108 -10.86 -2.86 0.91
CA ILE A 108 -11.14 -3.49 2.21
C ILE A 108 -12.21 -2.67 2.96
N GLU A 109 -13.18 -3.35 3.58
CA GLU A 109 -14.21 -2.71 4.40
C GLU A 109 -13.61 -2.07 5.67
N GLN A 110 -14.13 -0.90 6.07
CA GLN A 110 -13.64 -0.14 7.23
C GLN A 110 -13.61 -0.96 8.54
N LYS A 111 -14.57 -1.87 8.74
CA LYS A 111 -14.63 -2.72 9.96
C LYS A 111 -13.45 -3.68 10.11
N TRP A 112 -12.69 -3.94 9.03
CA TRP A 112 -11.48 -4.76 9.05
C TRP A 112 -10.19 -3.93 9.00
N TRP A 113 -10.32 -2.62 8.75
CA TRP A 113 -9.20 -1.71 8.50
C TRP A 113 -8.24 -1.59 9.67
N ASN A 114 -8.76 -1.36 10.88
CA ASN A 114 -7.90 -1.20 12.07
C ASN A 114 -7.06 -2.46 12.28
N THR A 115 -7.67 -3.64 12.26
CA THR A 115 -6.94 -4.91 12.39
C THR A 115 -5.88 -5.10 11.32
N LEU A 116 -6.15 -4.69 10.07
CA LEU A 116 -5.26 -4.92 8.94
C LEU A 116 -4.14 -3.87 8.78
N VAL A 117 -4.38 -2.63 9.17
CA VAL A 117 -3.39 -1.54 9.05
C VAL A 117 -2.53 -1.45 10.31
N THR A 118 -3.12 -1.60 11.50
CA THR A 118 -2.40 -1.44 12.78
C THR A 118 -1.80 -2.74 13.31
N GLY A 119 -2.17 -3.89 12.76
CA GLY A 119 -1.62 -5.17 13.17
C GLY A 119 -0.23 -5.47 12.58
N GLY A 120 0.12 -4.78 11.49
CA GLY A 120 1.29 -5.11 10.69
C GLY A 120 1.18 -6.51 10.04
N TRP A 121 2.22 -6.85 9.29
CA TRP A 121 2.30 -8.05 8.45
C TRP A 121 1.85 -9.36 9.14
N GLU A 122 2.39 -9.68 10.32
CA GLU A 122 2.13 -10.97 10.97
C GLU A 122 0.71 -11.09 11.55
N ALA A 123 0.14 -10.00 12.07
CA ALA A 123 -1.21 -10.01 12.61
C ALA A 123 -2.27 -10.07 11.50
N VAL A 124 -2.02 -9.38 10.38
CA VAL A 124 -2.81 -9.48 9.14
C VAL A 124 -2.86 -10.93 8.68
N LYS A 125 -1.69 -11.57 8.55
CA LYS A 125 -1.57 -12.97 8.13
C LYS A 125 -2.33 -13.89 9.08
N ALA A 126 -2.15 -13.75 10.40
CA ALA A 126 -2.83 -14.57 11.40
C ALA A 126 -4.36 -14.42 11.36
N TRP A 127 -4.87 -13.19 11.35
CA TRP A 127 -6.31 -12.90 11.25
C TRP A 127 -6.91 -13.51 9.99
N LEU A 128 -6.26 -13.31 8.86
CA LEU A 128 -6.73 -13.79 7.58
C LEU A 128 -6.70 -15.32 7.46
N THR A 129 -5.70 -16.01 8.04
CA THR A 129 -5.66 -17.49 8.08
C THR A 129 -6.76 -18.14 8.93
N SER A 130 -7.37 -17.37 9.84
CA SER A 130 -8.44 -17.85 10.71
C SER A 130 -9.84 -17.77 10.07
N GLU A 131 -9.99 -16.94 9.02
CA GLU A 131 -11.24 -16.75 8.27
C GLU A 131 -11.20 -17.58 6.98
N LYS A 132 -12.01 -18.66 6.88
CA LYS A 132 -12.10 -19.50 5.65
C LYS A 132 -12.80 -18.75 4.52
N VAL A 133 -12.10 -17.85 3.83
CA VAL A 133 -12.57 -17.24 2.58
C VAL A 133 -11.39 -17.15 1.64
N TYR A 134 -11.31 -18.06 0.67
CA TYR A 134 -10.29 -18.03 -0.38
C TYR A 134 -10.95 -18.42 -1.70
N ASP A 135 -10.76 -17.58 -2.70
CA ASP A 135 -11.17 -17.85 -4.09
C ASP A 135 -10.01 -17.47 -5.01
N TYR A 136 -9.91 -18.15 -6.16
CA TYR A 136 -8.73 -18.16 -7.03
C TYR A 136 -8.25 -16.76 -7.43
N VAL A 137 -6.99 -16.46 -7.12
CA VAL A 137 -6.26 -15.26 -7.55
C VAL A 137 -5.20 -15.71 -8.54
N SER A 138 -5.19 -15.10 -9.73
CA SER A 138 -4.08 -15.27 -10.67
C SER A 138 -2.84 -14.57 -10.11
N LEU A 139 -2.05 -15.31 -9.34
CA LEU A 139 -0.78 -14.83 -8.80
C LEU A 139 0.23 -14.69 -9.95
N GLY A 140 0.38 -13.48 -10.48
CA GLY A 140 1.54 -13.14 -11.30
C GLY A 140 2.85 -13.28 -10.51
N GLY A 141 3.99 -13.11 -11.17
CA GLY A 141 5.28 -13.10 -10.49
C GLY A 141 5.36 -11.98 -9.43
N GLY A 142 5.94 -12.30 -8.26
CA GLY A 142 6.19 -11.34 -7.17
C GLY A 142 5.15 -11.31 -6.04
N VAL A 143 4.12 -12.17 -6.09
CA VAL A 143 3.14 -12.34 -4.99
C VAL A 143 3.56 -13.51 -4.11
N ASP A 144 3.88 -13.23 -2.84
CA ASP A 144 4.28 -14.25 -1.85
C ASP A 144 3.08 -14.84 -1.11
N GLY A 145 1.93 -14.15 -1.15
CA GLY A 145 0.70 -14.59 -0.51
C GLY A 145 -0.48 -13.68 -0.82
N TYR A 146 -1.69 -14.20 -0.67
CA TYR A 146 -2.92 -13.42 -0.84
C TYR A 146 -4.03 -13.96 0.04
N VAL A 147 -5.02 -13.11 0.30
CA VAL A 147 -6.29 -13.48 0.93
C VAL A 147 -7.40 -12.70 0.26
N SER A 148 -8.40 -13.41 -0.26
CA SER A 148 -9.50 -12.87 -1.06
C SER A 148 -10.81 -12.96 -0.28
N LYS A 149 -11.64 -11.91 -0.28
CA LYS A 149 -12.96 -11.92 0.38
C LYS A 149 -14.07 -11.56 -0.60
N LEU A 150 -15.20 -12.27 -0.46
CA LEU A 150 -16.29 -12.28 -1.44
C LEU A 150 -17.21 -11.04 -1.41
N ASN A 151 -17.20 -10.22 -0.36
CA ASN A 151 -18.16 -9.12 -0.22
C ASN A 151 -17.48 -7.75 -0.15
N GLY A 152 -17.84 -6.91 -1.12
CA GLY A 152 -17.56 -5.48 -1.20
C GLY A 152 -17.77 -4.98 -2.62
N SER A 153 -18.26 -3.75 -2.78
CA SER A 153 -18.24 -3.04 -4.07
C SER A 153 -16.79 -2.79 -4.50
N THR A 154 -16.49 -2.97 -5.77
CA THR A 154 -15.11 -2.99 -6.30
C THR A 154 -14.65 -1.61 -6.79
N SER A 155 -13.36 -1.34 -6.60
CA SER A 155 -12.59 -0.53 -7.54
C SER A 155 -12.08 -1.44 -8.68
N ASP A 156 -12.12 -0.97 -9.92
CA ASP A 156 -11.76 -1.76 -11.11
C ASP A 156 -10.23 -1.91 -11.30
N ASN A 157 -9.42 -1.18 -10.52
CA ASN A 157 -7.96 -1.15 -10.63
C ASN A 157 -7.23 -1.90 -9.48
N ASN A 158 -5.99 -2.34 -9.70
CA ASN A 158 -5.17 -3.07 -8.71
C ASN A 158 -3.96 -2.26 -8.24
N HIS A 159 -4.13 -0.95 -8.12
CA HIS A 159 -3.06 0.00 -7.83
C HIS A 159 -3.59 1.24 -7.10
N VAL A 160 -2.69 2.17 -6.75
CA VAL A 160 -3.01 3.49 -6.20
C VAL A 160 -2.73 4.50 -7.31
N ASP A 161 -3.76 5.00 -8.00
CA ASP A 161 -3.63 5.97 -9.11
C ASP A 161 -3.78 7.43 -8.66
N ASN A 162 -4.30 7.67 -7.46
CA ASN A 162 -4.43 9.00 -6.90
C ASN A 162 -3.92 9.09 -5.45
N LEU A 163 -2.61 9.02 -5.25
CA LEU A 163 -1.99 9.05 -3.91
C LEU A 163 -2.44 10.24 -3.07
N SER A 164 -3.46 10.08 -2.23
CA SER A 164 -4.13 11.19 -1.59
C SER A 164 -3.68 11.38 -0.17
N SER A 165 -3.23 10.34 0.52
CA SER A 165 -2.70 10.46 1.88
C SER A 165 -1.58 9.44 2.13
N ILE A 166 -0.74 9.74 3.13
CA ILE A 166 0.42 8.93 3.50
C ILE A 166 0.44 8.78 5.02
N LYS A 167 0.56 7.54 5.51
CA LYS A 167 0.76 7.24 6.94
C LYS A 167 2.16 6.67 7.17
N PHE A 168 2.86 7.19 8.17
CA PHE A 168 4.12 6.65 8.66
C PHE A 168 3.86 5.68 9.80
N GLY A 169 4.57 4.55 9.81
CA GLY A 169 4.43 3.53 10.85
C GLY A 169 3.24 2.58 10.67
N ILE A 170 3.02 1.75 11.70
CA ILE A 170 1.96 0.73 11.79
C ILE A 170 0.79 1.30 12.61
#